data_AF-A0A7G9P0A3-F1
#
_entry.id   AF-A0A7G9P0A3-F1
#
_cell.length_a   1.000
_cell.length_b   1.000
_cell.length_c   1.000
_cell.angle_alpha   90.00
_cell.angle_beta   90.00
_cell.angle_gamma   90.00
#
_symmetry.space_group_name_H-M   'P 1'
#
loop_
_entity.id
_entity.type
_entity.pdbx_description
1 polymer ?
#
loop_
_entity_poly.entity_id
_entity_poly.type
_entity_poly.pdbx_seq_one_letter_code
_entity_poly.pdbx_strand_id
1 'polypeptide(L)'
;MLQSLITFLVLIALFAGGIYWMVSTAPDPDESGIAAREAIDVGMTWQQVVEAVKPPRKIRTISMQPHADGTQEIVESGLQKYPGNDQFARWADDGLEQGFVFQYFFSAKTAFDVYFDGEGKVEMITDAPTAADLLHTR
;
A
#
# COMPACT_ATOMS: atom_id res chain seq x y z
N MET A 1 -24.02 22.47 6.37
CA MET A 1 -22.90 21.98 5.53
C MET A 1 -21.55 22.04 6.25
N LEU A 2 -21.17 23.18 6.86
CA LEU A 2 -19.89 23.29 7.60
C LEU A 2 -19.77 22.32 8.79
N GLN A 3 -20.86 22.10 9.51
CA GLN A 3 -20.89 21.22 10.68
C GLN A 3 -20.70 19.73 10.32
N SER A 4 -21.23 19.31 9.16
CA SER A 4 -21.07 17.95 8.63
C SER A 4 -19.63 17.67 8.16
N LEU A 5 -18.93 18.69 7.65
CA LEU A 5 -17.53 18.58 7.21
C LEU A 5 -16.58 18.39 8.40
N ILE A 6 -16.81 19.13 9.50
CA ILE A 6 -15.98 19.04 10.71
C ILE A 6 -16.15 17.67 11.38
N THR A 7 -17.38 17.14 11.46
CA THR A 7 -17.62 15.80 12.01
C THR A 7 -16.93 14.71 11.19
N PHE A 8 -16.92 14.84 9.86
CA PHE A 8 -16.24 13.89 8.97
C PHE A 8 -14.72 13.92 9.14
N LEU A 9 -14.12 15.11 9.24
CA LEU A 9 -12.68 15.27 9.49
C LEU A 9 -12.26 14.74 10.86
N VAL A 10 -13.09 14.93 11.90
CA VAL A 10 -12.82 14.39 13.24
C VAL A 10 -12.94 12.87 13.26
N LEU A 11 -13.88 12.28 12.50
CA LEU A 11 -13.98 10.83 12.37
C LEU A 11 -12.77 10.23 11.65
N ILE A 12 -12.30 10.86 10.56
CA ILE A 12 -11.07 10.43 9.87
C ILE A 12 -9.87 10.53 10.80
N ALA A 13 -9.73 11.62 11.55
CA ALA A 13 -8.62 11.80 12.48
C ALA A 13 -8.64 10.81 13.65
N LEU A 14 -9.83 10.46 14.16
CA LEU A 14 -9.98 9.43 15.19
C LEU A 14 -9.74 8.01 14.66
N PHE A 15 -10.14 7.74 13.41
CA PHE A 15 -9.89 6.47 12.74
C PHE A 15 -8.39 6.28 12.47
N ALA A 16 -7.74 7.28 11.87
CA ALA A 16 -6.29 7.28 11.64
C ALA A 16 -5.48 7.21 12.95
N GLY A 17 -5.89 7.95 13.98
CA GLY A 17 -5.23 7.95 15.29
C GLY A 17 -5.39 6.63 16.05
N GLY A 18 -6.57 6.01 16.00
CA GLY A 18 -6.85 4.72 16.64
C GLY A 18 -6.05 3.58 16.01
N ILE A 19 -5.99 3.56 14.67
CA ILE A 19 -5.24 2.55 13.92
C ILE A 19 -3.73 2.71 14.11
N TYR A 20 -3.21 3.94 14.12
CA TYR A 20 -1.81 4.22 14.43
C TYR A 20 -1.39 3.64 15.79
N TRP A 21 -2.25 3.75 16.82
CA TRP A 21 -1.96 3.21 18.14
C TRP A 21 -1.96 1.68 18.16
N MET A 22 -2.92 1.03 17.48
CA MET A 22 -2.97 -0.44 17.33
C MET A 22 -1.77 -1.01 16.58
N VAL A 23 -1.40 -0.45 15.43
CA VAL A 23 -0.24 -0.90 14.63
C VAL A 23 1.09 -0.69 15.38
N SER A 24 1.14 0.23 16.34
CA SER A 24 2.34 0.47 17.16
C SER A 24 2.47 -0.42 18.40
N THR A 25 1.38 -1.04 18.87
CA THR A 25 1.33 -1.76 20.16
C THR A 25 0.97 -3.24 20.06
N ALA A 26 0.52 -3.73 18.90
CA ALA A 26 0.23 -5.13 18.71
C ALA A 26 1.50 -6.00 18.86
N PRO A 27 1.54 -6.94 19.81
CA PRO A 27 2.68 -7.82 20.02
C PRO A 27 2.81 -8.89 18.91
N ASP A 28 1.74 -9.12 18.14
CA ASP A 28 1.68 -10.05 17.02
C ASP A 28 1.85 -9.32 15.67
N PRO A 29 2.87 -9.67 14.86
CA PRO A 29 3.03 -9.16 13.50
C PRO A 29 1.83 -9.45 12.59
N ASP A 30 1.11 -10.56 12.79
CA ASP A 30 -0.06 -10.91 11.97
C ASP A 30 -1.24 -9.97 12.25
N GLU A 31 -1.52 -9.69 13.52
CA GLU A 31 -2.55 -8.71 13.92
C GLU A 31 -2.20 -7.30 13.42
N SER A 32 -0.92 -6.93 13.49
CA SER A 32 -0.43 -5.66 12.94
C SER A 32 -0.66 -5.57 11.43
N GLY A 33 -0.46 -6.69 10.70
CA GLY A 33 -0.67 -6.75 9.26
C GLY A 33 -2.15 -6.67 8.87
N ILE A 34 -3.03 -7.30 9.64
CA ILE A 34 -4.49 -7.19 9.44
C ILE A 34 -4.95 -5.75 9.69
N ALA A 35 -4.57 -5.16 10.83
CA ALA A 35 -4.92 -3.78 11.16
C ALA A 35 -4.36 -2.79 10.13
N ALA A 36 -3.14 -3.02 9.62
CA ALA A 36 -2.57 -2.20 8.56
C ALA A 36 -3.37 -2.30 7.26
N ARG A 37 -3.79 -3.52 6.86
CA ARG A 37 -4.61 -3.70 5.66
C ARG A 37 -5.96 -2.98 5.79
N GLU A 38 -6.61 -3.09 6.94
CA GLU A 38 -7.90 -2.43 7.23
C GLU A 38 -7.78 -0.89 7.32
N ALA A 39 -6.57 -0.37 7.52
CA ALA A 39 -6.28 1.06 7.54
C ALA A 39 -6.25 1.71 6.15
N ILE A 40 -6.19 0.90 5.10
CA ILE A 40 -5.94 1.36 3.73
C ILE A 40 -7.22 1.19 2.93
N ASP A 41 -7.71 2.30 2.40
CA ASP A 41 -8.88 2.32 1.52
C ASP A 41 -8.48 2.63 0.07
N VAL A 42 -9.30 2.14 -0.87
CA VAL A 42 -9.22 2.53 -2.28
C VAL A 42 -9.40 4.05 -2.41
N GLY A 43 -8.55 4.67 -3.23
CA GLY A 43 -8.51 6.11 -3.44
C GLY A 43 -7.59 6.89 -2.49
N MET A 44 -7.04 6.26 -1.44
CA MET A 44 -6.02 6.91 -0.60
C MET A 44 -4.77 7.24 -1.42
N THR A 45 -4.13 8.38 -1.16
CA THR A 45 -2.83 8.67 -1.78
C THR A 45 -1.72 7.86 -1.11
N TRP A 46 -0.61 7.64 -1.80
CA TRP A 46 0.53 6.94 -1.21
C TRP A 46 1.05 7.60 0.07
N GLN A 47 0.97 8.93 0.21
CA GLN A 47 1.33 9.62 1.44
C GLN A 47 0.40 9.25 2.60
N GLN A 48 -0.91 9.20 2.34
CA GLN A 48 -1.91 8.81 3.34
C GLN A 48 -1.71 7.37 3.78
N VAL A 49 -1.39 6.47 2.85
CA VAL A 49 -1.04 5.08 3.16
C VAL A 49 0.19 5.01 4.05
N VAL A 50 1.28 5.71 3.69
CA VAL A 50 2.51 5.75 4.49
C VAL A 50 2.27 6.33 5.90
N GLU A 51 1.40 7.32 6.03
CA GLU A 51 1.01 7.90 7.31
C GLU A 51 0.21 6.90 8.16
N ALA A 52 -0.71 6.16 7.55
CA ALA A 52 -1.57 5.20 8.23
C ALA A 52 -0.81 3.95 8.73
N VAL A 53 0.08 3.39 7.89
CA VAL A 53 0.67 2.05 8.14
C VAL A 53 2.20 2.02 8.23
N LYS A 54 2.86 3.19 8.17
CA LYS A 54 4.32 3.39 8.04
C LYS A 54 4.82 3.11 6.62
N PRO A 55 6.04 3.60 6.28
CA PRO A 55 6.62 3.35 4.97
C PRO A 55 6.82 1.85 4.69
N PRO A 56 6.58 1.38 3.45
CA PRO A 56 6.89 0.00 3.09
C PRO A 56 8.40 -0.23 3.09
N ARG A 57 8.81 -1.49 3.17
CA ARG A 57 10.24 -1.85 3.02
C ARG A 57 10.64 -1.99 1.55
N LYS A 58 9.68 -2.40 0.72
CA LYS A 58 9.91 -2.74 -0.69
C LYS A 58 8.80 -2.19 -1.57
N ILE A 59 9.16 -1.97 -2.83
CA ILE A 59 8.29 -1.42 -3.86
C ILE A 59 8.53 -2.11 -5.20
N ARG A 60 7.55 -2.03 -6.09
CA ARG A 60 7.65 -2.42 -7.51
C ARG A 60 7.06 -1.31 -8.38
N THR A 61 7.61 -1.07 -9.56
CA THR A 61 6.94 -0.23 -10.57
C THR A 61 6.08 -1.08 -11.45
N ILE A 62 4.97 -0.51 -11.90
CA ILE A 62 4.14 -1.11 -12.94
C ILE A 62 4.55 -0.48 -14.27
N SER A 63 4.65 -1.29 -15.31
CA SER A 63 4.81 -0.83 -16.68
C SER A 63 3.86 -1.60 -17.58
N MET A 64 3.20 -0.91 -18.51
CA MET A 64 2.38 -1.57 -19.52
C MET A 64 3.22 -1.84 -20.76
N GLN A 65 3.37 -3.11 -21.13
CA GLN A 65 4.03 -3.49 -22.38
C GLN A 65 2.99 -3.85 -23.44
N PRO A 66 3.02 -3.22 -24.62
CA PRO A 66 2.12 -3.56 -25.70
C PRO A 66 2.51 -4.92 -26.31
N HIS A 67 1.54 -5.80 -26.48
CA HIS A 67 1.69 -7.05 -27.22
C HIS A 67 1.40 -6.86 -28.71
N ALA A 68 1.92 -7.78 -29.53
CA ALA A 68 1.72 -7.79 -30.97
C ALA A 68 0.25 -8.02 -31.39
N ASP A 69 -0.59 -8.53 -30.49
CA ASP A 69 -2.02 -8.75 -30.68
C ASP A 69 -2.90 -7.54 -30.29
N GLY A 70 -2.28 -6.45 -29.82
CA GLY A 70 -2.97 -5.23 -29.41
C GLY A 70 -3.43 -5.21 -27.94
N THR A 71 -3.15 -6.26 -27.18
CA THR A 71 -3.37 -6.27 -25.72
C THR A 71 -2.21 -5.58 -24.98
N GLN A 72 -2.44 -5.19 -23.72
CA GLN A 72 -1.41 -4.63 -22.84
C GLN A 72 -1.18 -5.61 -21.69
N GLU A 73 0.07 -5.95 -21.44
CA GLU A 73 0.48 -6.74 -20.27
C GLU A 73 1.02 -5.82 -19.19
N ILE A 74 0.53 -6.03 -17.96
CA ILE A 74 1.07 -5.40 -16.76
C ILE A 74 2.36 -6.13 -16.39
N VAL A 75 3.49 -5.45 -16.60
CA VAL A 75 4.81 -5.95 -16.21
C VAL A 75 5.25 -5.21 -14.96
N GLU A 76 5.28 -5.95 -13.84
CA GLU A 76 5.81 -5.46 -12.58
C GLU A 76 7.34 -5.60 -12.56
N SER A 77 8.05 -4.56 -12.14
CA SER A 77 9.50 -4.67 -11.92
C SER A 77 9.80 -5.61 -10.76
N GLY A 78 11.05 -6.09 -10.69
CA GLY A 78 11.55 -6.76 -9.48
C GLY A 78 11.38 -5.88 -8.23
N LEU A 79 11.30 -6.53 -7.06
CA LEU A 79 11.21 -5.86 -5.77
C LEU A 79 12.46 -5.01 -5.49
N GLN A 80 12.25 -3.71 -5.32
CA GLN A 80 13.29 -2.75 -4.96
C GLN A 80 13.10 -2.28 -3.52
N LYS A 81 14.19 -1.84 -2.89
CA LYS A 81 14.11 -1.24 -1.55
C LYS A 81 13.38 0.11 -1.64
N TYR A 82 12.48 0.38 -0.70
CA TYR A 82 11.84 1.68 -0.61
C TYR A 82 12.90 2.78 -0.36
N PRO A 83 12.97 3.82 -1.20
CA PRO A 83 14.02 4.83 -1.14
C PRO A 83 13.86 5.84 0.01
N GLY A 84 12.72 5.81 0.71
CA GLY A 84 12.33 6.82 1.69
C GLY A 84 11.41 7.87 1.07
N ASN A 85 10.65 8.58 1.91
CA ASN A 85 9.55 9.44 1.45
C ASN A 85 10.00 10.56 0.52
N ASP A 86 11.08 11.27 0.84
CA ASP A 86 11.55 12.40 0.04
C ASP A 86 12.04 11.99 -1.34
N GLN A 87 12.76 10.86 -1.42
CA GLN A 87 13.26 10.34 -2.69
C GLN A 87 12.13 9.69 -3.48
N PHE A 88 11.20 9.02 -2.81
CA PHE A 88 10.01 8.46 -3.46
C PHE A 88 9.12 9.55 -4.04
N ALA A 89 8.88 10.65 -3.32
CA ALA A 89 8.05 11.76 -3.82
C ALA A 89 8.58 12.33 -5.14
N ARG A 90 9.89 12.61 -5.21
CA ARG A 90 10.52 13.09 -6.45
C ARG A 90 10.40 12.08 -7.59
N TRP A 91 10.56 10.80 -7.27
CA TRP A 91 10.45 9.74 -8.26
C TRP A 91 9.01 9.53 -8.74
N ALA A 92 8.02 9.68 -7.86
CA ALA A 92 6.61 9.59 -8.18
C ALA A 92 6.16 10.74 -9.08
N ASP A 93 6.65 11.96 -8.83
CA ASP A 93 6.38 13.13 -9.68
C ASP A 93 6.96 12.98 -11.10
N ASP A 94 8.10 12.29 -11.24
CA ASP A 94 8.86 12.23 -12.49
C ASP A 94 8.72 10.90 -13.28
N GLY A 95 8.12 9.83 -12.74
CA GLY A 95 8.37 8.49 -13.30
C GLY A 95 7.40 7.34 -13.01
N LEU A 96 6.18 7.59 -12.51
CA LEU A 96 5.23 6.51 -12.17
C LEU A 96 3.88 6.61 -12.90
N GLU A 97 3.87 7.04 -14.17
CA GLU A 97 2.63 7.23 -14.97
C GLU A 97 1.74 5.98 -15.07
N GLN A 98 2.32 4.79 -14.94
CA GLN A 98 1.62 3.50 -15.04
C GLN A 98 1.30 2.89 -13.68
N GLY A 99 1.63 3.59 -12.59
CA GLY A 99 1.41 3.13 -11.23
C GLY A 99 2.59 2.36 -10.62
N PHE A 100 2.37 1.92 -9.38
CA PHE A 100 3.37 1.24 -8.57
C PHE A 100 2.73 0.38 -7.49
N VAL A 101 3.52 -0.47 -6.85
CA VAL A 101 3.07 -1.36 -5.78
C VAL A 101 3.91 -1.14 -4.54
N PHE A 102 3.26 -0.91 -3.41
CA PHE A 102 3.89 -1.03 -2.09
C PHE A 102 3.69 -2.45 -1.57
N GLN A 103 4.79 -3.11 -1.23
CA GLN A 103 4.73 -4.42 -0.60
C GLN A 103 4.96 -4.29 0.90
N TYR A 104 3.98 -4.76 1.66
CA TYR A 104 4.04 -4.87 3.10
C TYR A 104 4.22 -6.32 3.51
N PHE A 105 5.30 -6.60 4.22
CA PHE A 105 5.59 -7.93 4.77
C PHE A 105 5.71 -7.82 6.28
N PHE A 106 4.77 -8.42 6.99
CA PHE A 106 4.72 -8.40 8.45
C PHE A 106 5.27 -9.71 9.03
N SER A 107 4.89 -10.85 8.44
CA SER A 107 5.29 -12.17 8.91
C SER A 107 5.38 -13.19 7.76
N ALA A 108 5.77 -14.42 8.11
CA ALA A 108 5.74 -15.55 7.19
C ALA A 108 4.34 -15.98 6.70
N LYS A 109 3.26 -15.43 7.29
CA LYS A 109 1.84 -15.70 6.96
C LYS A 109 1.08 -14.47 6.47
N THR A 110 1.59 -13.27 6.80
CA THR A 110 0.89 -12.02 6.53
C THR A 110 1.77 -11.08 5.72
N ALA A 111 1.41 -10.96 4.45
CA ALA A 111 1.94 -9.96 3.53
C ALA A 111 0.83 -9.54 2.56
N PHE A 112 0.86 -8.28 2.14
CA PHE A 112 -0.07 -7.76 1.16
C PHE A 112 0.61 -6.71 0.28
N ASP A 113 0.09 -6.59 -0.93
CA ASP A 113 0.51 -5.64 -1.94
C ASP A 113 -0.59 -4.59 -2.11
N VAL A 114 -0.19 -3.32 -2.12
CA VAL A 114 -1.07 -2.16 -2.33
C VAL A 114 -0.71 -1.57 -3.68
N TYR A 115 -1.65 -1.64 -4.62
CA TYR A 115 -1.49 -1.16 -5.98
C TYR A 115 -1.96 0.29 -6.05
N PHE A 116 -1.13 1.12 -6.66
CA PHE A 116 -1.40 2.52 -6.91
C PHE A 116 -1.48 2.76 -8.42
N ASP A 117 -2.43 3.59 -8.83
CA ASP A 117 -2.56 4.05 -10.20
C ASP A 117 -1.48 5.11 -10.56
N GLY A 118 -1.51 5.59 -11.80
CA GLY A 118 -0.62 6.64 -12.28
C GLY A 118 -0.79 8.01 -11.60
N GLU A 119 -1.88 8.21 -10.85
CA GLU A 119 -2.10 9.40 -10.02
C GLU A 119 -1.59 9.21 -8.58
N GLY A 120 -1.04 8.04 -8.26
CA GLY A 120 -0.55 7.70 -6.93
C GLY A 120 -1.65 7.43 -5.92
N LYS A 121 -2.84 6.99 -6.37
CA LYS A 121 -3.97 6.60 -5.54
C LYS A 121 -4.14 5.09 -5.50
N VAL A 122 -4.56 4.55 -4.36
CA VAL A 122 -4.82 3.13 -4.19
C VAL A 122 -5.92 2.69 -5.15
N GLU A 123 -5.60 1.75 -6.03
CA GLU A 123 -6.55 1.10 -6.93
C GLU A 123 -7.07 -0.20 -6.32
N MET A 124 -6.17 -1.02 -5.77
CA MET A 124 -6.50 -2.33 -5.21
C MET A 124 -5.50 -2.79 -4.14
N ILE A 125 -5.94 -3.73 -3.31
CA ILE A 125 -5.13 -4.36 -2.26
C ILE A 125 -5.27 -5.87 -2.38
N THR A 126 -4.16 -6.60 -2.45
CA THR A 126 -4.16 -8.07 -2.58
C THR A 126 -3.27 -8.72 -1.56
N ASP A 127 -3.59 -9.96 -1.19
CA ASP A 127 -2.67 -10.80 -0.44
C ASP A 127 -1.43 -11.09 -1.29
N ALA A 128 -0.25 -10.82 -0.73
CA ALA A 128 1.00 -11.15 -1.37
C ALA A 128 1.38 -12.60 -1.02
N PRO A 129 2.05 -13.34 -1.92
CA PRO A 129 2.52 -14.68 -1.61
C PRO A 129 3.49 -14.65 -0.43
N THR A 130 3.23 -15.51 0.56
CA THR A 130 4.06 -15.67 1.75
C THR A 130 4.75 -17.03 1.79
N ALA A 131 5.66 -17.23 2.74
CA ALA A 131 6.31 -18.52 2.93
C ALA A 131 5.29 -19.61 3.34
N ALA A 132 4.23 -19.25 4.06
CA ALA A 132 3.15 -20.17 4.41
C ALA A 132 2.38 -20.66 3.18
N ASP A 133 2.20 -19.81 2.17
CA ASP A 133 1.53 -20.19 0.92
C ASP A 133 2.37 -21.20 0.13
N LEU A 134 3.69 -21.01 0.09
CA LEU A 134 4.62 -21.97 -0.54
C LEU A 134 4.66 -23.33 0.18
N LEU A 135 4.37 -23.34 1.47
CA LEU A 135 4.36 -24.55 2.30
C LEU A 135 2.94 -25.14 2.48
N HIS A 136 1.90 -24.51 1.92
CA HIS A 136 0.49 -24.86 2.12
C HIS A 136 0.07 -24.92 3.61
N THR A 137 0.52 -23.97 4.42
CA THR A 137 0.28 -23.94 5.88
C THR A 137 -0.50 -22.71 6.36
N ARG A 138 -1.14 -22.00 5.44
CA ARG A 138 -2.01 -20.85 5.73
C ARG A 138 -3.42 -21.30 6.07
#